data_AF-A0A7V6CBQ5-F1
#
_entry.id   AF-A0A7V6CBQ5-F1
#
_cell.length_a   1.000
_cell.length_b   1.000
_cell.length_c   1.000
_cell.angle_alpha   90.00
_cell.angle_beta   90.00
_cell.angle_gamma   90.00
#
_symmetry.space_group_name_H-M   'P 1'
#
loop_
_entity.id
_entity.type
_entity.pdbx_description
1 polymer ?
#
loop_
_entity_poly.entity_id
_entity_poly.type
_entity_poly.pdbx_seq_one_letter_code
_entity_poly.pdbx_strand_id
1 'polypeptide(L)'
;QRTEAFIRPSPAGRTLGGVTRRTRETMLLTEAAGFDIVLVETVGVGQSETAVSEMTDLFVLLLLPGGGDELQGIKRGIVELADLLVINKADGDLAPAAQRTVADYRHALRLLHTRHPDWEVPVMSCSALDGSGIAEVWETIEKFREVMSANGELSRTRAAQATAWLWSELAEDLLELLKNDAGLRKRIDSLEQAVATGRTSPRVAARMIVEQFIADRKTDKP
;
A
#
# COMPACT_ATOMS: atom_id res chain seq x y z
N GLN A 1 -13.89 -24.91 -8.60
CA GLN A 1 -13.23 -23.60 -8.73
C GLN A 1 -14.17 -22.70 -9.52
N ARG A 2 -14.45 -21.51 -9.00
CA ARG A 2 -15.19 -20.47 -9.71
C ARG A 2 -14.22 -19.80 -10.68
N THR A 3 -14.45 -19.92 -11.98
CA THR A 3 -13.55 -19.38 -13.01
C THR A 3 -13.56 -17.85 -13.03
N GLU A 4 -14.60 -17.25 -12.47
CA GLU A 4 -14.76 -15.82 -12.23
C GLU A 4 -13.86 -15.27 -11.11
N ALA A 5 -13.18 -16.13 -10.34
CA ALA A 5 -12.28 -15.73 -9.26
C ALA A 5 -10.87 -16.29 -9.49
N PHE A 6 -9.87 -15.41 -9.40
CA PHE A 6 -8.45 -15.76 -9.48
C PHE A 6 -7.72 -15.30 -8.23
N ILE A 7 -7.15 -16.25 -7.46
CA ILE A 7 -6.43 -15.97 -6.21
C ILE A 7 -4.93 -16.20 -6.45
N ARG A 8 -4.12 -15.18 -6.15
CA ARG A 8 -2.67 -15.23 -6.28
C ARG A 8 -2.02 -14.89 -4.93
N PRO A 9 -1.18 -15.76 -4.35
CA PRO A 9 -0.40 -15.38 -3.18
C PRO A 9 0.64 -14.33 -3.57
N SER A 10 0.89 -13.40 -2.65
CA SER A 10 1.92 -12.39 -2.85
C SER A 10 3.28 -13.06 -3.09
N PRO A 11 4.01 -12.69 -4.16
CA PRO A 11 5.28 -13.32 -4.48
C PRO A 11 6.33 -12.99 -3.42
N ALA A 12 7.14 -13.97 -3.03
CA ALA A 12 8.21 -13.77 -2.06
C ALA A 12 9.26 -12.77 -2.61
N GLY A 13 9.28 -11.56 -2.06
CA GLY A 13 10.35 -10.58 -2.26
C GLY A 13 11.36 -10.61 -1.11
N ARG A 14 12.64 -10.32 -1.38
CA ARG A 14 13.66 -10.13 -0.33
C ARG A 14 13.47 -8.82 0.45
N THR A 15 12.70 -7.88 -0.11
CA THR A 15 12.38 -6.56 0.44
C THR A 15 10.91 -6.25 0.17
N LEU A 16 10.34 -5.33 0.96
CA LEU A 16 8.96 -4.86 0.78
C LEU A 16 8.73 -4.26 -0.62
N GLY A 17 9.71 -3.52 -1.16
CA GLY A 17 9.65 -2.95 -2.52
C GLY A 17 9.44 -4.01 -3.61
N GLY A 18 10.20 -5.12 -3.54
CA GLY A 18 10.07 -6.21 -4.51
C GLY A 18 8.73 -6.96 -4.46
N VAL A 19 8.04 -6.93 -3.31
CA VAL A 19 6.67 -7.46 -3.18
C VAL A 19 5.68 -6.50 -3.84
N THR A 20 5.73 -5.22 -3.47
CA THR A 20 4.89 -4.16 -4.04
C THR A 20 4.97 -4.13 -5.57
N ARG A 21 6.19 -4.14 -6.14
CA ARG A 21 6.44 -4.16 -7.59
C ARG A 21 5.69 -5.30 -8.29
N ARG A 22 5.87 -6.53 -7.83
CA ARG A 22 5.26 -7.71 -8.47
C ARG A 22 3.74 -7.75 -8.31
N THR A 23 3.21 -7.22 -7.20
CA THR A 23 1.76 -7.06 -7.04
C THR A 23 1.21 -6.11 -8.09
N ARG A 24 1.84 -4.94 -8.33
CA ARG A 24 1.42 -4.00 -9.38
C ARG A 24 1.42 -4.63 -10.77
N GLU A 25 2.49 -5.36 -11.13
CA GLU A 25 2.56 -6.09 -12.41
C GLU A 25 1.41 -7.12 -12.52
N THR A 26 1.11 -7.82 -11.42
CA THR A 26 0.01 -8.79 -11.39
C THR A 26 -1.34 -8.11 -11.58
N MET A 27 -1.57 -6.94 -10.96
CA MET A 27 -2.80 -6.17 -11.13
C MET A 27 -3.04 -5.82 -12.61
N LEU A 28 -2.01 -5.28 -13.29
CA LEU A 28 -2.09 -4.95 -14.71
C LEU A 28 -2.39 -6.18 -15.58
N LEU A 29 -1.79 -7.33 -15.25
CA LEU A 29 -2.08 -8.59 -15.95
C LEU A 29 -3.51 -9.07 -15.72
N THR A 30 -4.05 -8.93 -14.52
CA THR A 30 -5.44 -9.30 -14.23
C THR A 30 -6.44 -8.37 -14.91
N GLU A 31 -6.17 -7.06 -14.93
CA GLU A 31 -6.99 -6.09 -15.67
C GLU A 31 -6.97 -6.40 -17.18
N ALA A 32 -5.78 -6.65 -17.75
CA ALA A 32 -5.64 -7.02 -19.16
C ALA A 32 -6.30 -8.37 -19.49
N ALA A 33 -6.41 -9.27 -18.52
CA ALA A 33 -7.12 -10.55 -18.65
C ALA A 33 -8.65 -10.40 -18.53
N GLY A 34 -9.17 -9.19 -18.30
CA GLY A 34 -10.60 -8.90 -18.26
C GLY A 34 -11.23 -8.97 -16.88
N PHE A 35 -10.44 -9.03 -15.80
CA PHE A 35 -10.97 -8.83 -14.46
C PHE A 35 -11.27 -7.34 -14.24
N ASP A 36 -12.49 -7.03 -13.83
CA ASP A 36 -12.99 -5.69 -13.56
C ASP A 36 -12.86 -5.28 -12.08
N ILE A 37 -12.68 -6.26 -11.19
CA ILE A 37 -12.47 -6.08 -9.75
C ILE A 37 -11.15 -6.73 -9.34
N VAL A 38 -10.28 -5.93 -8.72
CA VAL A 38 -9.00 -6.40 -8.18
C VAL A 38 -8.96 -6.09 -6.68
N LEU A 39 -8.90 -7.15 -5.86
CA LEU A 39 -8.77 -7.03 -4.41
C LEU A 39 -7.31 -7.30 -4.01
N VAL A 40 -6.69 -6.34 -3.32
CA VAL A 40 -5.33 -6.45 -2.80
C VAL A 40 -5.38 -6.51 -1.28
N GLU A 41 -5.01 -7.66 -0.72
CA GLU A 41 -4.99 -7.90 0.72
C GLU A 41 -3.56 -7.75 1.28
N THR A 42 -3.43 -7.08 2.44
CA THR A 42 -2.19 -7.06 3.20
C THR A 42 -2.00 -8.38 3.95
N VAL A 43 -0.80 -8.96 3.89
CA VAL A 43 -0.50 -10.22 4.59
C VAL A 43 0.66 -10.02 5.57
N GLY A 44 0.41 -10.30 6.85
CA GLY A 44 1.44 -10.34 7.90
C GLY A 44 1.72 -9.01 8.61
N VAL A 45 2.87 -8.93 9.29
CA VAL A 45 3.32 -7.76 10.08
C VAL A 45 4.36 -6.95 9.30
N GLY A 46 4.07 -5.67 9.01
CA GLY A 46 4.96 -4.77 8.28
C GLY A 46 4.26 -3.51 7.80
N GLN A 47 5.01 -2.55 7.21
CA GLN A 47 4.49 -1.30 6.62
C GLN A 47 3.82 -1.53 5.26
N SER A 48 3.00 -2.57 5.16
CA SER A 48 2.37 -2.99 3.90
C SER A 48 1.11 -2.18 3.57
N GLU A 49 0.55 -1.49 4.56
CA GLU A 49 -0.74 -0.82 4.46
C GLU A 49 -0.64 0.44 3.60
N THR A 50 0.42 1.25 3.81
CA THR A 50 0.71 2.39 2.92
C THR A 50 0.92 1.93 1.49
N ALA A 51 1.73 0.90 1.26
CA ALA A 51 1.99 0.38 -0.07
C ALA A 51 0.71 -0.08 -0.79
N VAL A 52 -0.20 -0.76 -0.07
CA VAL A 52 -1.50 -1.18 -0.62
C VAL A 52 -2.37 0.04 -0.91
N SER A 53 -2.47 1.01 0.00
CA SER A 53 -3.25 2.24 -0.21
C SER A 53 -2.73 3.10 -1.39
N GLU A 54 -1.44 3.03 -1.68
CA GLU A 54 -0.77 3.71 -2.80
C GLU A 54 -0.83 2.91 -4.11
N MET A 55 -1.48 1.74 -4.12
CA MET A 55 -1.72 0.97 -5.34
C MET A 55 -3.18 0.71 -5.66
N THR A 56 -4.09 0.92 -4.70
CA THR A 56 -5.53 0.75 -4.91
C THR A 56 -6.24 2.08 -5.04
N ASP A 57 -7.43 2.06 -5.62
CA ASP A 57 -8.30 3.24 -5.70
C ASP A 57 -8.96 3.57 -4.36
N LEU A 58 -9.32 2.53 -3.62
CA LEU A 58 -10.03 2.58 -2.34
C LEU A 58 -9.33 1.66 -1.34
N PHE A 59 -9.22 2.11 -0.10
CA PHE A 59 -8.65 1.33 1.00
C PHE A 59 -9.71 1.02 2.07
N VAL A 60 -10.01 -0.27 2.27
CA VAL A 60 -10.93 -0.74 3.32
C VAL A 60 -10.12 -1.16 4.56
N LEU A 61 -10.43 -0.56 5.71
CA LEU A 61 -9.90 -0.98 7.00
C LEU A 61 -10.91 -1.89 7.71
N LEU A 62 -10.54 -3.15 7.92
CA LEU A 62 -11.34 -4.12 8.70
C LEU A 62 -10.89 -4.12 10.16
N LEU A 63 -11.83 -3.93 11.10
CA LEU A 63 -11.59 -3.98 12.54
C LEU A 63 -12.51 -5.00 13.23
N LEU A 64 -12.17 -5.36 14.46
CA LEU A 64 -12.98 -6.24 15.31
C LEU A 64 -13.84 -5.45 16.32
N PRO A 65 -14.96 -6.01 16.79
CA PRO A 65 -15.80 -5.38 17.81
C PRO A 65 -15.07 -5.30 19.15
N GLY A 66 -15.26 -4.21 19.89
CA GLY A 66 -14.77 -4.11 21.27
C GLY A 66 -13.28 -3.81 21.42
N GLY A 67 -12.56 -3.53 20.32
CA GLY A 67 -11.18 -3.02 20.33
C GLY A 67 -11.06 -1.57 20.81
N GLY A 68 -11.80 -1.16 21.85
CA GLY A 68 -11.91 0.24 22.31
C GLY A 68 -10.57 0.88 22.73
N ASP A 69 -9.62 0.09 23.23
CA ASP A 69 -8.25 0.54 23.53
C ASP A 69 -7.40 0.71 22.25
N GLU A 70 -7.82 0.13 21.13
CA GLU A 70 -7.17 0.32 19.85
C GLU A 70 -7.45 1.72 19.28
N LEU A 71 -8.40 2.50 19.80
CA LEU A 71 -8.51 3.89 19.34
C LEU A 71 -7.30 4.75 19.79
N GLN A 72 -6.60 4.34 20.86
CA GLN A 72 -5.28 4.87 21.26
C GLN A 72 -4.11 4.12 20.61
N GLY A 73 -4.29 2.86 20.19
CA GLY A 73 -3.24 1.95 19.70
C GLY A 73 -3.22 1.66 18.19
N ILE A 74 -4.30 1.92 17.47
CA ILE A 74 -4.33 1.98 16.01
C ILE A 74 -3.49 3.19 15.68
N LYS A 75 -2.32 2.91 15.09
CA LYS A 75 -1.41 3.90 14.55
C LYS A 75 -2.26 4.94 13.83
N ARG A 76 -2.31 6.18 14.33
CA ARG A 76 -2.97 7.33 13.68
C ARG A 76 -2.84 7.27 12.15
N GLY A 77 -1.67 6.84 11.67
CA GLY A 77 -1.38 6.65 10.25
C GLY A 77 -2.23 5.65 9.45
N ILE A 78 -2.81 4.56 9.98
CA ILE A 78 -3.59 3.62 9.14
C ILE A 78 -5.05 4.02 9.00
N VAL A 79 -5.66 4.60 10.04
CA VAL A 79 -7.04 5.12 9.96
C VAL A 79 -7.10 6.27 8.96
N GLU A 80 -6.05 7.10 8.91
CA GLU A 80 -5.91 8.20 7.96
C GLU A 80 -5.84 7.73 6.49
N LEU A 81 -5.50 6.45 6.23
CA LEU A 81 -5.50 5.87 4.89
C LEU A 81 -6.87 5.31 4.49
N ALA A 82 -7.79 5.11 5.43
CA ALA A 82 -9.05 4.41 5.17
C ALA A 82 -10.08 5.30 4.45
N ASP A 83 -10.60 4.77 3.34
CA ASP A 83 -11.73 5.36 2.62
C ASP A 83 -13.05 4.72 3.08
N LEU A 84 -12.98 3.53 3.68
CA LEU A 84 -14.09 2.80 4.29
C LEU A 84 -13.60 2.01 5.50
N LEU A 85 -14.33 2.11 6.61
CA LEU A 85 -14.03 1.36 7.83
C LEU A 85 -15.16 0.38 8.13
N VAL A 86 -14.81 -0.90 8.29
CA VAL A 86 -15.78 -1.98 8.49
C VAL A 86 -15.45 -2.76 9.75
N ILE A 87 -16.38 -2.77 10.70
CA ILE A 87 -16.31 -3.57 11.91
C ILE A 87 -16.90 -4.95 11.60
N ASN A 88 -16.04 -5.93 11.35
CA ASN A 88 -16.46 -7.30 11.07
C ASN A 88 -16.86 -8.03 12.37
N LYS A 89 -17.42 -9.24 12.25
CA LYS A 89 -17.93 -10.07 13.36
C LYS A 89 -19.09 -9.42 14.13
N ALA A 90 -19.94 -8.68 13.44
CA ALA A 90 -21.12 -8.05 14.01
C ALA A 90 -22.29 -9.05 14.19
N ASP A 91 -22.00 -10.22 14.73
CA ASP A 91 -22.90 -11.35 14.90
C ASP A 91 -22.92 -11.86 16.35
N GLY A 92 -23.99 -12.59 16.70
CA GLY A 92 -24.18 -13.16 18.03
C GLY A 92 -23.99 -12.16 19.17
N ASP A 93 -23.21 -12.55 20.17
CA ASP A 93 -22.93 -11.75 21.37
C ASP A 93 -22.06 -10.51 21.08
N LEU A 94 -21.39 -10.47 19.93
CA LEU A 94 -20.53 -9.35 19.53
C LEU A 94 -21.29 -8.23 18.81
N ALA A 95 -22.51 -8.47 18.32
CA ALA A 95 -23.29 -7.46 17.60
C ALA A 95 -23.47 -6.14 18.38
N PRO A 96 -23.79 -6.13 19.69
CA PRO A 96 -23.87 -4.89 20.46
C PRO A 96 -22.53 -4.17 20.61
N ALA A 97 -21.44 -4.93 20.72
CA ALA A 97 -20.09 -4.36 20.78
C ALA A 97 -19.70 -3.73 19.43
N ALA A 98 -20.06 -4.35 18.31
CA ALA A 98 -19.78 -3.84 16.98
C ALA A 98 -20.47 -2.48 16.76
N GLN A 99 -21.73 -2.34 17.16
CA GLN A 99 -22.46 -1.07 17.05
C GLN A 99 -21.85 0.06 17.90
N ARG A 100 -21.34 -0.27 19.09
CA ARG A 100 -20.60 0.71 19.91
C ARG A 100 -19.31 1.14 19.22
N THR A 101 -18.52 0.18 18.73
CA THR A 101 -17.28 0.46 18.00
C THR A 101 -17.53 1.30 16.74
N VAL A 102 -18.60 1.03 15.98
CA VAL A 102 -19.02 1.87 14.86
C VAL A 102 -19.26 3.31 15.31
N ALA A 103 -20.00 3.52 16.41
CA ALA A 103 -20.26 4.86 16.94
C ALA A 103 -18.98 5.59 17.37
N ASP A 104 -18.05 4.88 18.03
CA ASP A 104 -16.77 5.43 18.48
C ASP A 104 -15.92 5.91 17.30
N TYR A 105 -15.76 5.11 16.25
CA TYR A 105 -15.01 5.50 15.05
C TYR A 105 -15.68 6.61 14.25
N ARG A 106 -17.02 6.61 14.14
CA ARG A 106 -17.73 7.75 13.51
C ARG A 106 -17.47 9.06 14.23
N HIS A 107 -17.42 9.03 15.56
CA HIS A 107 -17.11 10.22 16.34
C HIS A 107 -15.65 10.65 16.16
N ALA A 108 -14.72 9.70 16.19
CA ALA A 108 -13.28 9.96 16.05
C ALA A 108 -12.92 10.53 14.67
N LEU A 109 -13.46 9.95 13.58
CA LEU A 109 -13.15 10.37 12.21
C LEU A 109 -13.57 11.81 11.92
N ARG A 110 -14.62 12.33 12.57
CA ARG A 110 -15.02 13.75 12.44
C ARG A 110 -13.97 14.74 12.93
N LEU A 111 -13.01 14.27 13.73
CA LEU A 111 -11.90 15.09 14.26
C LEU A 111 -10.63 14.95 13.42
N LEU A 112 -10.62 14.06 12.42
CA LEU A 112 -9.48 13.79 11.55
C LEU A 112 -9.66 14.49 10.20
N HIS A 113 -8.55 14.79 9.54
CA HIS A 113 -8.59 15.29 8.18
C HIS A 113 -8.97 14.14 7.25
N THR A 114 -9.90 14.40 6.33
CA THR A 114 -10.24 13.42 5.29
C THR A 114 -9.17 13.41 4.21
N ARG A 115 -8.86 12.22 3.69
CA ARG A 115 -7.97 12.06 2.53
C ARG A 115 -8.55 12.71 1.28
N HIS A 116 -9.87 12.59 1.12
CA HIS A 116 -10.63 13.14 -0.01
C HIS A 116 -11.63 14.18 0.53
N PRO A 117 -11.58 15.45 0.09
CA PRO A 117 -12.46 16.50 0.58
C PRO A 117 -13.95 16.22 0.39
N ASP A 118 -14.31 15.55 -0.71
CA ASP A 118 -15.70 15.24 -1.07
C ASP A 118 -16.19 13.88 -0.54
N TRP A 119 -15.43 13.25 0.38
CA TRP A 119 -15.77 11.94 0.92
C TRP A 119 -15.64 11.91 2.45
N GLU A 120 -16.78 11.76 3.11
CA GLU A 120 -16.83 11.41 4.53
C GLU A 120 -16.67 9.90 4.65
N VAL A 121 -15.58 9.45 5.28
CA VAL A 121 -15.23 8.04 5.46
C VAL A 121 -16.36 7.30 6.20
N PRO A 122 -17.10 6.39 5.55
CA PRO A 122 -18.16 5.66 6.20
C PRO A 122 -17.59 4.66 7.19
N VAL A 123 -18.29 4.50 8.31
CA VAL A 123 -18.04 3.42 9.28
C VAL A 123 -19.28 2.55 9.34
N MET A 124 -19.10 1.25 9.13
CA MET A 124 -20.19 0.29 9.12
C MET A 124 -19.77 -1.02 9.78
N SER A 125 -20.72 -1.91 9.98
CA SER A 125 -20.49 -3.23 10.57
C SER A 125 -20.99 -4.31 9.64
N CYS A 126 -20.29 -5.44 9.59
CA CYS A 126 -20.72 -6.61 8.85
C CYS A 126 -20.42 -7.89 9.64
N SER A 127 -21.01 -9.00 9.21
CA SER A 127 -20.60 -10.34 9.60
C SER A 127 -20.24 -11.11 8.35
N ALA A 128 -18.94 -11.33 8.15
CA ALA A 128 -18.46 -12.21 7.10
C ALA A 128 -18.88 -13.67 7.31
N LEU A 129 -19.28 -14.05 8.53
CA LEU A 129 -19.70 -15.41 8.88
C LEU A 129 -21.11 -15.72 8.37
N ASP A 130 -22.05 -14.80 8.56
CA ASP A 130 -23.45 -14.97 8.12
C ASP A 130 -23.80 -14.20 6.83
N GLY A 131 -22.91 -13.31 6.37
CA GLY A 131 -23.05 -12.53 5.15
C GLY A 131 -23.76 -11.18 5.33
N SER A 132 -24.22 -10.83 6.53
CA SER A 132 -24.91 -9.55 6.79
C SER A 132 -23.96 -8.36 6.64
N GLY A 133 -24.46 -7.26 6.05
CA GLY A 133 -23.69 -6.04 5.83
C GLY A 133 -22.73 -6.09 4.64
N ILE A 134 -22.49 -7.25 4.02
CA ILE A 134 -21.53 -7.39 2.91
C ILE A 134 -22.02 -6.69 1.63
N ALA A 135 -23.33 -6.75 1.35
CA ALA A 135 -23.91 -6.06 0.19
C ALA A 135 -23.80 -4.53 0.36
N GLU A 136 -24.09 -4.03 1.56
CA GLU A 136 -24.04 -2.61 1.91
C GLU A 136 -22.59 -2.07 1.89
N VAL A 137 -21.62 -2.90 2.27
CA VAL A 137 -20.19 -2.61 2.08
C VAL A 137 -19.88 -2.43 0.60
N TRP A 138 -20.35 -3.34 -0.27
CA TRP A 138 -20.12 -3.26 -1.70
C TRP A 138 -20.77 -2.04 -2.35
N GLU A 139 -22.03 -1.75 -2.02
CA GLU A 139 -22.74 -0.54 -2.47
C GLU A 139 -21.98 0.75 -2.10
N THR A 140 -21.33 0.75 -0.93
CA THR A 140 -20.52 1.89 -0.48
C THR A 140 -19.22 2.03 -1.29
N ILE A 141 -18.60 0.91 -1.67
CA ILE A 141 -17.43 0.89 -2.56
C ILE A 141 -17.81 1.42 -3.95
N GLU A 142 -18.96 1.00 -4.49
CA GLU A 142 -19.48 1.50 -5.77
C GLU A 142 -19.75 3.01 -5.71
N LYS A 143 -20.39 3.47 -4.64
CA LYS A 143 -20.63 4.90 -4.39
C LYS A 143 -19.33 5.70 -4.33
N PHE A 144 -18.29 5.19 -3.66
CA PHE A 144 -16.99 5.86 -3.63
C PHE A 144 -16.44 6.01 -5.06
N ARG A 145 -16.45 4.93 -5.84
CA ARG A 145 -15.99 4.95 -7.23
C ARG A 145 -16.76 5.99 -8.05
N GLU A 146 -18.08 6.08 -7.90
CA GLU A 146 -18.90 7.08 -8.58
C GLU A 146 -18.51 8.51 -8.22
N VAL A 147 -18.41 8.82 -6.91
CA VAL A 147 -18.05 10.16 -6.43
C VAL A 147 -16.65 10.55 -6.91
N MET A 148 -15.67 9.65 -6.75
CA MET A 148 -14.27 9.90 -7.17
C MET A 148 -14.12 9.98 -8.68
N SER A 149 -14.96 9.29 -9.45
CA SER A 149 -14.98 9.41 -10.90
C SER A 149 -15.58 10.74 -11.33
N ALA A 150 -16.70 11.14 -10.71
CA ALA A 150 -17.42 12.36 -11.06
C ALA A 150 -16.62 13.64 -10.76
N ASN A 151 -15.84 13.66 -9.68
CA ASN A 151 -14.99 14.80 -9.33
C ASN A 151 -13.56 14.72 -9.93
N GLY A 152 -13.28 13.67 -10.71
CA GLY A 152 -11.98 13.45 -11.36
C GLY A 152 -10.85 12.99 -10.43
N GLU A 153 -11.12 12.81 -9.14
CA GLU A 153 -10.13 12.38 -8.16
C GLU A 153 -9.57 10.99 -8.48
N LEU A 154 -10.40 10.06 -8.95
CA LEU A 154 -9.97 8.71 -9.32
C LEU A 154 -8.86 8.76 -10.39
N SER A 155 -9.05 9.58 -11.42
CA SER A 155 -8.05 9.73 -12.49
C SER A 155 -6.78 10.42 -12.01
N ARG A 156 -6.89 11.43 -11.13
CA ARG A 156 -5.75 12.11 -10.52
C ARG A 156 -4.93 11.16 -9.64
N THR A 157 -5.60 10.39 -8.78
CA THR A 157 -4.99 9.40 -7.91
C THR A 157 -4.21 8.38 -8.71
N ARG A 158 -4.84 7.76 -9.72
CA ARG A 158 -4.17 6.78 -10.61
C ARG A 158 -2.98 7.38 -11.37
N ALA A 159 -3.07 8.63 -11.84
CA ALA A 159 -1.95 9.30 -12.51
C ALA A 159 -0.78 9.59 -11.55
N ALA A 160 -1.08 10.03 -10.32
CA ALA A 160 -0.08 10.26 -9.29
C ALA A 160 0.60 8.94 -8.88
N GLN A 161 -0.20 7.87 -8.70
CA GLN A 161 0.29 6.52 -8.46
C GLN A 161 1.22 6.07 -9.60
N ALA A 162 0.78 6.10 -10.86
CA ALA A 162 1.61 5.71 -12.00
C ALA A 162 2.94 6.49 -12.08
N THR A 163 2.91 7.79 -11.77
CA THR A 163 4.12 8.63 -11.71
C THR A 163 5.05 8.20 -10.58
N ALA A 164 4.51 7.96 -9.38
CA ALA A 164 5.29 7.46 -8.26
C ALA A 164 5.93 6.10 -8.59
N TRP A 165 5.20 5.22 -9.27
CA TRP A 165 5.68 3.90 -9.65
C TRP A 165 6.84 3.98 -10.64
N LEU A 166 6.75 4.85 -11.65
CA LEU A 166 7.86 5.10 -12.57
C LEU A 166 9.17 5.43 -11.83
N TRP A 167 9.09 6.31 -10.82
CA TRP A 167 10.26 6.70 -10.03
C TRP A 167 10.76 5.57 -9.13
N SER A 168 9.86 4.77 -8.55
CA SER A 168 10.22 3.58 -7.77
C SER A 168 10.95 2.54 -8.63
N GLU A 169 10.41 2.21 -9.79
CA GLU A 169 11.02 1.25 -10.74
C GLU A 169 12.40 1.73 -11.18
N LEU A 170 12.51 3.00 -11.58
CA LEU A 170 13.79 3.58 -11.98
C LEU A 170 14.84 3.49 -10.86
N ALA A 171 14.44 3.78 -9.61
CA ALA A 171 15.34 3.73 -8.47
C ALA A 171 15.79 2.30 -8.16
N GLU A 172 14.88 1.32 -8.22
CA GLU A 172 15.19 -0.09 -8.01
C GLU A 172 16.14 -0.62 -9.10
N ASP A 173 15.84 -0.36 -10.37
CA ASP A 173 16.66 -0.78 -11.51
C ASP A 173 18.07 -0.18 -11.44
N LEU A 174 18.19 1.11 -11.15
CA LEU A 174 19.50 1.76 -11.00
C LEU A 174 20.30 1.18 -9.83
N LEU A 175 19.63 0.88 -8.71
CA LEU A 175 20.28 0.27 -7.55
C LEU A 175 20.73 -1.16 -7.85
N GLU A 176 19.94 -1.92 -8.59
CA GLU A 176 20.31 -3.27 -9.03
C GLU A 176 21.51 -3.23 -9.98
N LEU A 177 21.51 -2.32 -10.96
CA LEU A 177 22.64 -2.10 -11.86
C LEU A 177 23.92 -1.75 -11.09
N LEU A 178 23.84 -0.86 -10.11
CA LEU A 178 24.97 -0.47 -9.27
C LEU A 178 25.52 -1.64 -8.46
N LYS A 179 24.64 -2.43 -7.83
CA LYS A 179 25.03 -3.58 -7.00
C LYS A 179 25.63 -4.72 -7.80
N ASN A 180 25.19 -4.89 -9.05
CA ASN A 180 25.65 -5.95 -9.94
C ASN A 180 26.85 -5.54 -10.82
N ASP A 181 27.30 -4.28 -10.73
CA ASP A 181 28.46 -3.80 -11.48
C ASP A 181 29.77 -4.41 -10.96
N ALA A 182 30.41 -5.25 -11.79
CA ALA A 182 31.62 -5.98 -11.43
C ALA A 182 32.81 -5.04 -11.13
N GLY A 183 32.87 -3.87 -11.78
CA GLY A 183 33.91 -2.86 -11.56
C GLY A 183 33.77 -2.16 -10.21
N LEU A 184 32.52 -2.00 -9.73
CA LEU A 184 32.23 -1.31 -8.48
C LEU A 184 32.21 -2.20 -7.25
N ARG A 185 31.98 -3.50 -7.40
CA ARG A 185 31.72 -4.42 -6.27
C ARG A 185 32.70 -4.29 -5.10
N LYS A 186 34.02 -4.35 -5.38
CA LYS A 186 35.06 -4.19 -4.33
C LYS A 186 35.00 -2.83 -3.63
N ARG A 187 34.66 -1.78 -4.38
CA ARG A 187 34.60 -0.42 -3.85
C ARG A 187 33.35 -0.19 -3.01
N ILE A 188 32.22 -0.76 -3.43
CA ILE A 188 30.98 -0.79 -2.64
C ILE A 188 31.25 -1.48 -1.30
N ASP A 189 31.83 -2.69 -1.31
CA ASP A 189 32.15 -3.43 -0.08
C ASP A 189 33.05 -2.61 0.87
N SER A 190 34.09 -1.95 0.33
CA SER A 190 34.97 -1.10 1.12
C SER A 190 34.28 0.14 1.70
N LEU A 191 33.36 0.76 0.94
CA LEU A 191 32.62 1.94 1.38
C LEU A 191 31.55 1.59 2.42
N GLU A 192 30.88 0.44 2.28
CA GLU A 192 29.96 -0.08 3.30
C GLU A 192 30.67 -0.28 4.64
N GLN A 193 31.86 -0.87 4.64
CA GLN A 193 32.67 -1.02 5.85
C GLN A 193 33.11 0.33 6.44
N ALA A 194 33.47 1.30 5.59
CA ALA A 194 33.85 2.63 6.04
C ALA A 194 32.66 3.39 6.66
N VAL A 195 31.45 3.21 6.12
CA VAL A 195 30.21 3.77 6.71
C VAL A 195 29.91 3.08 8.04
N ALA A 196 29.96 1.75 8.09
CA ALA A 196 29.65 0.97 9.30
C ALA A 196 30.61 1.30 10.46
N THR A 197 31.87 1.62 10.16
CA THR A 197 32.88 2.01 11.16
C THR A 197 32.97 3.52 11.40
N GLY A 198 32.10 4.32 10.78
CA GLY A 198 32.06 5.78 10.97
C GLY A 198 33.23 6.56 10.34
N ARG A 199 34.02 5.93 9.47
CA ARG A 199 35.15 6.56 8.76
C ARG A 199 34.70 7.50 7.63
N THR A 200 33.48 7.33 7.14
CA THR A 200 32.84 8.24 6.19
C THR A 200 31.33 8.32 6.46
N SER A 201 30.68 9.37 5.98
CA SER A 201 29.22 9.48 6.09
C SER A 201 28.51 8.71 4.97
N PRO A 202 27.28 8.21 5.20
CA PRO A 202 26.47 7.57 4.16
C PRO A 202 26.33 8.43 2.90
N ARG A 203 26.15 9.75 3.07
CA ARG A 203 26.01 10.71 1.96
C ARG A 203 27.26 10.78 1.08
N VAL A 204 28.44 10.80 1.70
CA VAL A 204 29.72 10.86 0.95
C VAL A 204 29.97 9.54 0.23
N ALA A 205 29.79 8.41 0.91
CA ALA A 205 29.95 7.09 0.31
C ALA A 205 29.03 6.87 -0.90
N ALA A 206 27.73 7.18 -0.77
CA ALA A 206 26.77 7.07 -1.86
C ALA A 206 27.17 7.91 -3.07
N ARG A 207 27.61 9.15 -2.85
CA ARG A 207 28.09 10.03 -3.93
C ARG A 207 29.30 9.45 -4.65
N MET A 208 30.27 8.90 -3.92
CA MET A 208 31.46 8.26 -4.52
C MET A 208 31.09 7.05 -5.39
N ILE A 209 30.10 6.26 -4.97
CA ILE A 209 29.60 5.11 -5.75
C ILE A 209 28.99 5.60 -7.07
N VAL A 210 28.10 6.60 -7.02
CA VAL A 210 27.43 7.15 -8.20
C VAL A 210 28.42 7.81 -9.18
N GLU A 211 29.36 8.61 -8.67
CA GLU A 211 30.36 9.28 -9.51
C GLU A 211 31.23 8.28 -10.26
N GLN A 212 31.65 7.19 -9.61
CA GLN A 212 32.43 6.13 -10.26
C GLN A 212 31.60 5.40 -11.31
N PHE A 213 30.35 5.02 -11.00
CA PHE A 213 29.46 4.35 -11.94
C PHE A 213 29.26 5.15 -13.25
N ILE A 214 29.15 6.48 -13.13
CA ILE A 214 29.03 7.38 -14.28
C ILE A 214 30.36 7.47 -15.05
N ALA A 215 31.49 7.53 -14.35
CA ALA A 215 32.80 7.61 -14.97
C ALA A 215 33.10 6.38 -15.83
N ASP A 216 32.86 5.18 -15.31
CA ASP A 216 33.14 3.91 -15.98
C ASP A 216 32.37 3.77 -17.30
N ARG A 217 31.13 4.28 -17.36
CA ARG A 217 30.29 4.28 -18.57
C ARG A 217 30.61 5.40 -19.57
N LYS A 218 31.30 6.45 -19.14
CA LYS A 218 31.82 7.49 -20.07
C LYS A 218 33.05 7.01 -20.82
N THR A 219 33.86 6.15 -20.21
CA THR A 219 35.05 5.55 -20.83
C THR A 219 34.72 4.42 -21.80
N ASP A 220 33.53 3.83 -21.72
CA ASP A 220 33.01 2.79 -22.64
C ASP A 220 32.33 3.36 -23.92
N LYS A 221 32.36 4.68 -24.13
CA LYS A 221 31.92 5.26 -25.41
C LYS A 221 32.98 5.00 -26.49
N PRO A 222 32.62 4.43 -27.66
CA PRO A 222 33.53 4.30 -28.80
C PRO A 222 33.96 5.66 -29.35
#